data_AF-A0A562PYB7-F1
#
_entry.id   AF-A0A562PYB7-F1
#
_cell.length_a   1.000
_cell.length_b   1.000
_cell.length_c   1.000
_cell.angle_alpha   90.00
_cell.angle_beta   90.00
_cell.angle_gamma   90.00
#
_symmetry.space_group_name_H-M   'P 1'
#
loop_
_entity.id
_entity.type
_entity.pdbx_description
1 polymer ?
#
loop_
_entity_poly.entity_id
_entity_poly.type
_entity_poly.pdbx_seq_one_letter_code
_entity_poly.pdbx_strand_id
1 'polypeptide(L)' 'MNERWKYQIKTGGIWGIFMTVFNVLFDIKETPFLEQVATTNFYIRAATYIIVGIFVLGYFTWKSKVKQQSR' A
#
# COMPACT_ATOMS: atom_id res chain seq x y z
N MET A 1 -11.16 10.37 -13.93
CA MET A 1 -10.13 9.32 -13.79
C MET A 1 -10.71 7.99 -14.26
N ASN A 2 -9.98 7.21 -15.06
CA ASN A 2 -10.46 5.92 -15.57
C ASN A 2 -10.79 4.95 -14.40
N GLU A 3 -11.78 4.06 -14.56
CA GLU A 3 -12.20 3.10 -13.54
C GLU A 3 -11.05 2.22 -13.04
N ARG A 4 -10.16 1.83 -13.97
CA ARG A 4 -8.93 1.11 -13.64
C ARG A 4 -8.11 1.85 -12.59
N TRP A 5 -7.77 3.11 -12.84
CA TRP A 5 -6.97 3.92 -11.94
C TRP A 5 -7.65 4.10 -10.58
N LYS A 6 -8.98 4.30 -10.58
CA LYS A 6 -9.77 4.40 -9.34
C LYS A 6 -9.69 3.11 -8.52
N TYR A 7 -9.78 1.96 -9.18
CA TYR A 7 -9.65 0.65 -8.53
C TYR A 7 -8.24 0.41 -8.00
N GLN A 8 -7.20 0.67 -8.80
CA GLN A 8 -5.80 0.47 -8.42
C GLN A 8 -5.41 1.32 -7.20
N ILE A 9 -5.79 2.60 -7.19
CA ILE A 9 -5.52 3.50 -6.06
C ILE A 9 -6.30 3.04 -4.82
N LYS A 10 -7.56 2.63 -4.98
CA LYS A 10 -8.37 2.15 -3.84
C LYS A 10 -7.80 0.87 -3.23
N THR A 11 -7.63 -0.18 -4.03
CA THR A 11 -7.16 -1.49 -3.54
C THR A 11 -5.69 -1.45 -3.13
N GLY A 12 -4.84 -0.93 -4.00
CA GLY A 12 -3.41 -0.84 -3.76
C GLY A 12 -3.03 0.16 -2.67
N GLY A 13 -3.70 1.32 -2.63
CA GLY A 13 -3.48 2.33 -1.60
C GLY A 13 -3.89 1.85 -0.22
N ILE A 14 -5.05 1.18 -0.09
CA ILE A 14 -5.46 0.56 1.19
C ILE A 14 -4.41 -0.44 1.66
N TRP A 15 -3.90 -1.29 0.76
CA TRP A 15 -2.84 -2.24 1.11
C TRP A 15 -1.54 -1.54 1.53
N GLY A 16 -1.11 -0.49 0.83
CA GLY A 16 0.11 0.24 1.16
C GLY A 16 0.04 0.94 2.52
N ILE A 17 -1.11 1.55 2.84
CA ILE A 17 -1.38 2.13 4.17
C ILE A 17 -1.36 1.02 5.23
N PHE A 18 -2.04 -0.10 4.97
CA PHE A 18 -2.06 -1.25 5.87
C PHE A 18 -0.64 -1.76 6.17
N MET A 19 0.20 -1.95 5.15
CA MET A 19 1.58 -2.40 5.34
C MET A 19 2.41 -1.40 6.14
N THR A 20 2.20 -0.11 5.94
CA THR A 20 2.89 0.95 6.69
C THR A 20 2.51 0.88 8.17
N VAL A 21 1.22 0.77 8.49
CA VAL A 21 0.74 0.64 9.88
C VAL A 21 1.26 -0.64 10.52
N PHE A 22 1.22 -1.77 9.81
CA PHE A 22 1.71 -3.04 10.35
C PHE A 22 3.22 -3.00 10.59
N ASN A 23 4.01 -2.41 9.69
CA ASN A 23 5.46 -2.28 9.91
C ASN A 23 5.77 -1.52 11.21
N VAL A 24 5.06 -0.43 11.47
CA VAL A 24 5.20 0.34 12.73
C VAL A 24 4.82 -0.48 13.95
N LEU A 25 3.71 -1.22 13.87
CA LEU A 25 3.24 -2.06 14.98
C LEU A 25 4.23 -3.20 15.31
N PHE A 26 4.93 -3.75 14.32
CA PHE A 26 5.96 -4.76 14.55
C PHE A 26 7.21 -4.17 15.19
N ASP A 27 7.64 -2.98 14.76
CA ASP A 27 8.85 -2.32 15.28
C ASP A 27 8.62 -1.55 16.60
N ILE A 28 7.37 -1.46 17.09
CA ILE A 28 7.01 -0.65 18.28
C ILE A 28 7.72 -1.08 19.57
N LYS A 29 8.15 -2.35 19.63
CA LYS A 29 8.93 -2.87 20.77
C LYS A 29 10.39 -2.43 20.75
N GLU A 30 10.92 -2.12 19.56
CA GLU A 30 12.32 -1.72 19.37
C GLU A 30 12.48 -0.21 19.36
N THR A 31 11.55 0.49 18.71
CA THR A 31 11.57 1.96 18.59
C THR A 31 10.20 2.54 18.94
N PRO A 32 10.12 3.56 19.81
CA PRO A 32 8.86 4.23 20.12
C PRO A 32 8.22 4.84 18.86
N PHE A 33 6.89 4.83 18.80
CA PHE A 33 6.12 5.35 17.65
C PHE A 33 6.55 6.76 17.21
N LEU A 34 6.74 7.67 18.17
CA LEU A 34 7.12 9.07 17.89
C LEU A 34 8.49 9.18 17.21
N GLU A 35 9.43 8.30 17.57
CA GLU A 35 10.74 8.27 16.96
C GLU A 35 10.67 7.68 15.55
N GLN A 36 9.88 6.61 15.36
CA GLN A 36 9.71 5.99 14.04
C GLN A 36 9.18 7.00 13.01
N VAL A 37 8.09 7.70 13.33
CA VAL A 37 7.47 8.66 12.40
C VAL A 37 8.31 9.93 12.21
N ALA A 38 9.25 10.23 13.10
CA ALA A 38 10.19 11.34 12.93
C ALA A 38 11.30 11.03 11.91
N THR A 39 11.51 9.76 11.54
CA THR A 39 12.57 9.39 10.60
C THR A 39 12.15 9.53 9.14
N THR A 40 13.06 10.04 8.29
CA THR A 40 12.85 10.07 6.83
C THR A 40 12.65 8.66 6.25
N ASN A 41 13.31 7.65 6.82
CA ASN A 41 13.23 6.27 6.37
C ASN A 41 11.80 5.71 6.46
N PHE A 42 11.05 6.09 7.51
CA PHE A 42 9.63 5.72 7.64
C PHE A 42 8.82 6.18 6.43
N TYR A 43 8.96 7.45 6.02
CA TYR A 43 8.23 8.00 4.88
C TYR A 43 8.65 7.38 3.54
N ILE A 44 9.95 7.07 3.37
CA ILE A 44 10.44 6.37 2.17
C ILE A 44 9.83 4.97 2.07
N ARG A 45 9.80 4.22 3.17
CA ARG A 45 9.17 2.90 3.23
C ARG A 45 7.67 2.98 2.98
N ALA A 46 6.98 3.92 3.63
CA ALA A 46 5.55 4.15 3.44
C ALA A 46 5.21 4.46 1.96
N ALA A 47 5.96 5.38 1.34
CA ALA A 47 5.81 5.71 -0.07
C ALA A 47 6.06 4.47 -0.96
N THR A 48 7.09 3.68 -0.64
CA THR A 48 7.40 2.44 -1.36
C THR A 48 6.25 1.45 -1.26
N TYR A 49 5.68 1.22 -0.07
CA TYR A 49 4.53 0.33 0.10
C TYR A 49 3.30 0.81 -0.65
N ILE A 50 3.04 2.12 -0.67
CA ILE A 50 1.91 2.69 -1.43
C ILE A 50 2.12 2.54 -2.93
N ILE A 51 3.31 2.85 -3.45
CA ILE A 51 3.64 2.70 -4.87
C ILE A 51 3.54 1.23 -5.29
N VAL A 52 4.16 0.32 -4.54
CA VAL A 52 4.09 -1.12 -4.79
C VAL A 52 2.65 -1.61 -4.70
N GLY A 53 1.89 -1.17 -3.70
CA GLY A 53 0.48 -1.50 -3.56
C GLY A 53 -0.33 -1.11 -4.79
N ILE A 54 -0.20 0.12 -5.27
CA ILE A 54 -0.97 0.64 -6.41
C ILE A 54 -0.55 -0.03 -7.73
N PHE A 55 0.75 -0.11 -8.00
CA PHE A 55 1.25 -0.57 -9.31
C PHE A 55 1.37 -2.07 -9.44
N VAL A 56 1.67 -2.79 -8.36
CA VAL A 56 1.79 -4.25 -8.38
C VAL A 56 0.46 -4.86 -8.01
N LEU A 57 0.03 -4.73 -6.75
CA LEU A 57 -1.19 -5.38 -6.28
C LEU A 57 -2.44 -4.85 -6.96
N GLY A 58 -2.60 -3.53 -7.06
CA GLY A 58 -3.73 -2.90 -7.73
C GLY A 58 -3.84 -3.31 -9.20
N TYR A 59 -2.70 -3.43 -9.91
CA TYR A 59 -2.70 -3.87 -11.31
C TYR A 59 -3.11 -5.35 -11.44
N PHE A 60 -2.52 -6.24 -10.65
CA PHE A 60 -2.84 -7.67 -10.71
C PHE A 60 -4.30 -7.95 -10.31
N THR A 61 -4.80 -7.28 -9.27
CA THR A 61 -6.22 -7.41 -8.86
C THR A 61 -7.16 -6.84 -9.91
N TRP A 62 -6.84 -5.71 -10.54
CA TRP A 62 -7.62 -5.20 -11.68
C TRP A 62 -7.67 -6.20 -12.83
N LYS A 63 -6.52 -6.76 -13.22
CA LYS A 63 -6.44 -7.78 -14.27
C LYS A 63 -7.28 -9.01 -13.92
N SER A 64 -7.26 -9.45 -12.66
CA SER A 64 -8.10 -10.55 -12.17
C SER A 64 -9.59 -10.22 -12.25
N LYS A 65 -9.99 -9.02 -11.83
CA LYS A 65 -11.37 -8.54 -11.91
C LYS A 65 -11.88 -8.54 -13.35
N VAL A 66 -11.11 -7.99 -14.29
CA VAL A 66 -11.47 -7.96 -15.72
C VAL A 66 -11.64 -9.38 -16.26
N LYS A 67 -10.73 -10.31 -15.92
CA LYS A 67 -10.81 -11.71 -16.32
C LYS A 67 -12.06 -12.42 -15.77
N GLN A 68 -12.50 -12.08 -14.56
CA GLN A 68 -13.73 -12.61 -13.97
C GLN A 68 -14.99 -12.05 -14.64
N GLN A 69 -14.97 -10.77 -15.04
CA GLN A 69 -16.10 -10.14 -15.73
C GLN A 69 -16.26 -10.60 -17.19
N SER A 70 -15.18 -11.11 -17.80
CA SER A 70 -15.20 -11.68 -19.16
C SER A 70 -15.55 -13.17 -19.21
N ARG A 71 -15.79 -13.80 -18.06
CA ARG A 71 -16.27 -15.19 -17.94
C ARG A 71 -17.76 -15.18 -17.68
#